data_AF-A0A2D7SQY0-F1
#
_entry.id   AF-A0A2D7SQY0-F1
#
_cell.length_a   1.000
_cell.length_b   1.000
_cell.length_c   1.000
_cell.angle_alpha   90.00
_cell.angle_beta   90.00
_cell.angle_gamma   90.00
#
_symmetry.space_group_name_H-M   'P 1'
#
loop_
_entity.id
_entity.type
_entity.pdbx_description
1 polymer ?
#
loop_
_entity_poly.entity_id
_entity_poly.type
_entity_poly.pdbx_seq_one_letter_code
_entity_poly.pdbx_strand_id
1 'polypeptide(L)'
;MCIVSSDDGDRGGEHDGGTDPETAQPYAIPFIDNAIFVGRGSDAGKRALTFRDNAGGNYTNSMFVNWAKGVDIEDLEQGEDSYSRFLSGELTFTNNIVDVASDAFVTSQGEDLSNYFEENGNTKSSNHGITWTPNEVNMGGHANWATWTLAMTSGWVEPGFSVNIDKIISEDFTIYPNPVINSLNVKFNETRTGNFQLTNSLGQVIKKGFIDGRMINITDINSKGIYILNINFENDISVSKIIYKN
;
A
#
# COMPACT_ATOMS: atom_id res chain seq x y z
N MET A 1 4.11 1.70 30.56
CA MET A 1 3.36 2.53 29.59
C MET A 1 3.18 3.91 30.20
N CYS A 2 3.54 4.96 29.46
CA CYS A 2 3.40 6.36 29.83
C CYS A 2 2.45 7.04 28.83
N ILE A 3 1.48 7.80 29.33
CA ILE A 3 0.56 8.60 28.52
C ILE A 3 0.53 9.98 29.14
N VAL A 4 0.90 11.00 28.35
CA VAL A 4 0.86 12.38 28.83
C VAL A 4 -0.54 12.95 28.67
N SER A 5 -0.97 13.74 29.66
CA SER A 5 -2.29 14.36 29.66
C SER A 5 -2.47 15.29 28.46
N SER A 6 -3.70 15.49 28.00
CA SER A 6 -3.97 16.31 26.81
C SER A 6 -3.66 17.79 26.99
N ASP A 7 -3.67 18.29 28.24
CA ASP A 7 -3.58 19.69 28.62
C ASP A 7 -2.26 20.06 29.35
N ASP A 8 -1.58 19.11 29.98
CA ASP A 8 -0.36 19.34 30.75
C ASP A 8 0.76 18.30 30.45
N GLY A 9 2.00 18.68 30.72
CA GLY A 9 3.19 17.85 30.54
C GLY A 9 3.99 18.18 29.27
N ASP A 10 5.32 18.21 29.45
CA ASP A 10 6.27 18.66 28.44
C ASP A 10 7.08 17.52 27.82
N ARG A 11 7.27 16.41 28.54
CA ARG A 11 8.10 15.28 28.13
C ARG A 11 7.51 13.93 28.53
N GLY A 12 7.82 12.89 27.75
CA GLY A 12 7.42 11.51 28.04
C GLY A 12 8.32 10.86 29.08
N GLY A 13 9.57 11.32 29.17
CA GLY A 13 10.53 11.02 30.22
C GLY A 13 11.65 12.06 30.24
N GLU A 14 12.04 12.48 31.44
CA GLU A 14 13.18 13.37 31.70
C GLU A 14 14.18 12.57 32.54
N HIS A 15 15.32 12.21 31.95
CA HIS A 15 16.41 11.54 32.66
C HIS A 15 17.46 12.58 33.01
N ASP A 16 17.45 13.00 34.27
CA ASP A 16 18.46 13.88 34.83
C ASP A 16 19.39 13.05 35.72
N GLY A 17 20.70 13.20 35.54
CA GLY A 17 21.72 12.60 36.40
C GLY A 17 22.05 13.48 37.61
N GLY A 18 23.32 13.51 38.00
CA GLY A 18 23.77 14.36 39.11
C GLY A 18 24.09 15.76 38.59
N THR A 19 23.65 16.81 39.28
CA THR A 19 23.87 18.20 38.84
C THR A 19 25.07 18.87 39.53
N ASP A 20 25.33 18.58 40.82
CA ASP A 20 26.40 19.24 41.58
C ASP A 20 27.02 18.30 42.62
N PRO A 21 28.15 17.62 42.30
CA PRO A 21 28.85 17.68 41.01
C PRO A 21 28.16 16.84 39.91
N GLU A 22 28.32 17.26 38.66
CA GLU A 22 27.86 16.55 37.44
C GLU A 22 28.36 15.09 37.34
N THR A 23 29.47 14.82 38.02
CA THR A 23 30.15 13.52 38.05
C THR A 23 29.80 12.69 39.28
N ALA A 24 28.76 13.10 40.03
CA ALA A 24 28.31 12.38 41.20
C ALA A 24 27.89 10.95 40.84
N GLN A 25 28.44 9.99 41.58
CA GLN A 25 28.09 8.58 41.44
C GLN A 25 27.10 8.15 42.52
N PRO A 26 26.21 7.18 42.24
CA PRO A 26 26.10 6.43 40.99
C PRO A 26 25.43 7.22 39.86
N TYR A 27 25.84 6.95 38.62
CA TYR A 27 25.21 7.57 37.43
C TYR A 27 23.79 7.04 37.21
N ALA A 28 22.92 7.93 36.71
CA ALA A 28 21.57 7.58 36.31
C ALA A 28 21.59 6.86 34.95
N ILE A 29 21.72 5.52 34.98
CA ILE A 29 21.78 4.67 33.78
C ILE A 29 20.66 3.60 33.85
N PRO A 30 19.39 3.98 33.66
CA PRO A 30 18.29 3.01 33.70
C PRO A 30 18.33 2.06 32.49
N PHE A 31 17.72 0.89 32.62
CA PHE A 31 17.42 -0.03 31.51
C PHE A 31 15.91 -0.12 31.35
N ILE A 32 15.41 0.26 30.17
CA ILE A 32 13.99 0.32 29.84
C ILE A 32 13.77 -0.44 28.54
N ASP A 33 13.00 -1.54 28.63
CA ASP A 33 12.68 -2.41 27.50
C ASP A 33 11.15 -2.54 27.36
N ASN A 34 10.67 -2.69 26.13
CA ASN A 34 9.25 -2.89 25.79
C ASN A 34 8.31 -1.81 26.36
N ALA A 35 8.76 -0.56 26.39
CA ALA A 35 7.97 0.56 26.91
C ALA A 35 7.18 1.25 25.79
N ILE A 36 6.05 1.86 26.15
CA ILE A 36 5.22 2.65 25.23
C ILE A 36 5.03 4.04 25.85
N PHE A 37 5.33 5.09 25.08
CA PHE A 37 5.17 6.49 25.44
C PHE A 37 4.25 7.18 24.44
N VAL A 38 3.12 7.69 24.91
CA VAL A 38 2.12 8.38 24.08
C VAL A 38 2.10 9.86 24.41
N GLY A 39 2.40 10.68 23.40
CA GLY A 39 2.40 12.14 23.47
C GLY A 39 1.05 12.76 23.12
N ARG A 40 1.04 14.10 23.10
CA ARG A 40 -0.15 14.94 22.93
C ARG A 40 -0.43 15.36 21.48
N GLY A 41 0.40 14.92 20.54
CA GLY A 41 0.36 15.30 19.14
C GLY A 41 1.43 16.31 18.74
N SER A 42 1.65 16.42 17.43
CA SER A 42 2.64 17.32 16.82
C SER A 42 2.42 18.78 17.20
N ASP A 43 1.16 19.21 17.30
CA ASP A 43 0.79 20.60 17.53
C ASP A 43 1.15 21.08 18.93
N ALA A 44 1.33 20.16 19.88
CA ALA A 44 1.77 20.48 21.23
C ALA A 44 3.26 20.89 21.29
N GLY A 45 4.05 20.57 20.27
CA GLY A 45 5.47 20.94 20.19
C GLY A 45 6.37 20.26 21.24
N LYS A 46 5.90 19.18 21.86
CA LYS A 46 6.55 18.50 23.00
C LYS A 46 7.44 17.33 22.57
N ARG A 47 8.34 16.92 23.47
CA ARG A 47 9.43 15.98 23.19
C ARG A 47 9.22 14.63 23.87
N ALA A 48 9.57 13.54 23.20
CA ALA A 48 9.38 12.20 23.73
C ALA A 48 10.29 11.92 24.93
N LEU A 49 11.60 12.15 24.79
CA LEU A 49 12.60 11.95 25.85
C LEU A 49 13.65 13.05 25.85
N THR A 50 14.19 13.32 27.02
CA THR A 50 15.36 14.19 27.23
C THR A 50 16.32 13.54 28.21
N PHE A 51 17.62 13.55 27.90
CA PHE A 51 18.71 13.15 28.79
C PHE A 51 19.59 14.35 29.10
N ARG A 52 19.82 14.62 30.39
CA ARG A 52 20.62 15.74 30.90
C ARG A 52 21.36 15.37 32.19
N ASP A 53 22.19 16.28 32.65
CA ASP A 53 22.90 16.19 33.92
C ASP A 53 23.80 14.95 33.96
N ASN A 54 24.49 14.67 32.85
CA ASN A 54 25.34 13.49 32.64
C ASN A 54 24.60 12.14 32.85
N ALA A 55 23.30 12.10 32.54
CA ALA A 55 22.51 10.87 32.53
C ALA A 55 22.89 9.96 31.35
N GLY A 56 22.91 8.65 31.63
CA GLY A 56 22.89 7.63 30.59
C GLY A 56 21.50 7.05 30.41
N GLY A 57 21.43 5.82 29.93
CA GLY A 57 20.19 5.06 29.91
C GLY A 57 19.98 4.28 28.62
N ASN A 58 19.32 3.14 28.75
CA ASN A 58 19.19 2.16 27.68
C ASN A 58 17.72 1.97 27.36
N TYR A 59 17.33 2.25 26.12
CA TYR A 59 15.98 2.06 25.61
C TYR A 59 15.98 1.06 24.46
N THR A 60 15.25 -0.06 24.65
CA THR A 60 15.16 -1.12 23.65
C THR A 60 13.71 -1.55 23.41
N ASN A 61 13.41 -1.98 22.17
CA ASN A 61 12.10 -2.52 21.75
C ASN A 61 10.89 -1.67 22.19
N SER A 62 11.07 -0.35 22.27
CA SER A 62 10.09 0.58 22.80
C SER A 62 9.43 1.40 21.69
N MET A 63 8.26 1.96 22.00
CA MET A 63 7.48 2.77 21.08
C MET A 63 7.24 4.16 21.66
N PHE A 64 7.49 5.18 20.85
CA PHE A 64 7.24 6.58 21.15
C PHE A 64 6.29 7.11 20.09
N VAL A 65 5.06 7.43 20.46
CA VAL A 65 4.01 7.78 19.50
C VAL A 65 3.33 9.10 19.81
N ASN A 66 2.88 9.79 18.76
CA ASN A 66 2.12 11.04 18.88
C ASN A 66 2.91 12.17 19.57
N TRP A 67 4.21 12.30 19.28
CA TRP A 67 5.05 13.39 19.78
C TRP A 67 5.41 14.37 18.65
N ALA A 68 5.71 15.62 19.00
CA ALA A 68 6.23 16.57 18.01
C ALA A 68 7.70 16.30 17.73
N LYS A 69 8.49 16.08 18.79
CA LYS A 69 9.94 15.84 18.74
C LYS A 69 10.30 14.51 19.40
N GLY A 70 11.36 13.88 18.91
CA GLY A 70 11.87 12.61 19.43
C GLY A 70 12.72 12.76 20.68
N VAL A 71 13.97 12.33 20.63
CA VAL A 71 14.91 12.34 21.75
C VAL A 71 15.90 13.49 21.59
N ASP A 72 16.19 14.23 22.68
CA ASP A 72 17.42 15.01 22.79
C ASP A 72 18.36 14.50 23.88
N ILE A 73 19.65 14.64 23.59
CA ILE A 73 20.75 14.33 24.49
C ILE A 73 21.54 15.61 24.73
N GLU A 74 21.74 15.97 25.99
CA GLU A 74 22.57 17.12 26.35
C GLU A 74 24.02 16.98 25.87
N ASP A 75 24.50 18.04 25.24
CA ASP A 75 25.87 18.22 24.75
C ASP A 75 26.38 19.61 25.19
N LEU A 76 27.32 19.61 26.13
CA LEU A 76 27.92 20.77 26.77
C LEU A 76 29.30 21.05 26.17
N GLU A 77 29.68 22.33 26.04
CA GLU A 77 30.99 22.71 25.50
C GLU A 77 32.18 22.23 26.36
N GLN A 78 31.95 22.01 27.67
CA GLN A 78 32.96 21.56 28.63
C GLN A 78 32.32 20.71 29.73
N GLY A 79 33.01 19.65 30.14
CA GLY A 79 32.56 18.76 31.21
C GLY A 79 32.20 17.37 30.70
N GLU A 80 31.72 16.53 31.62
CA GLU A 80 31.06 15.28 31.29
C GLU A 80 29.55 15.57 31.17
N ASP A 81 28.89 15.00 30.18
CA ASP A 81 27.49 15.23 29.88
C ASP A 81 26.81 13.96 29.36
N SER A 82 25.52 14.06 29.04
CA SER A 82 24.75 12.91 28.55
C SER A 82 25.25 12.44 27.18
N TYR A 83 25.80 13.34 26.36
CA TYR A 83 26.44 12.98 25.08
C TYR A 83 27.72 12.17 25.29
N SER A 84 28.49 12.46 26.34
CA SER A 84 29.66 11.67 26.76
C SER A 84 29.24 10.26 27.16
N ARG A 85 28.08 10.10 27.83
CA ARG A 85 27.48 8.78 28.12
C ARG A 85 27.03 8.06 26.85
N PHE A 86 26.53 8.78 25.85
CA PHE A 86 26.19 8.23 24.54
C PHE A 86 27.43 7.73 23.80
N LEU A 87 28.49 8.54 23.73
CA LEU A 87 29.75 8.17 23.08
C LEU A 87 30.46 7.00 23.79
N SER A 88 30.28 6.86 25.11
CA SER A 88 30.80 5.72 25.88
C SER A 88 29.96 4.43 25.74
N GLY A 89 28.77 4.51 25.15
CA GLY A 89 27.82 3.40 25.03
C GLY A 89 26.99 3.14 26.30
N GLU A 90 27.04 4.04 27.29
CA GLU A 90 26.22 3.97 28.51
C GLU A 90 24.82 4.57 28.30
N LEU A 91 24.64 5.37 27.24
CA LEU A 91 23.34 5.76 26.69
C LEU A 91 23.14 5.04 25.35
N THR A 92 22.14 4.17 25.27
CA THR A 92 21.81 3.46 24.03
C THR A 92 20.33 3.55 23.70
N PHE A 93 20.04 3.60 22.40
CA PHE A 93 18.67 3.66 21.89
C PHE A 93 18.58 2.71 20.69
N THR A 94 17.99 1.53 20.88
CA THR A 94 18.08 0.42 19.91
C THR A 94 16.72 -0.23 19.63
N ASN A 95 16.48 -0.57 18.37
CA ASN A 95 15.28 -1.32 17.93
C ASN A 95 13.94 -0.69 18.39
N ASN A 96 13.85 0.64 18.42
CA ASN A 96 12.64 1.37 18.83
C ASN A 96 11.85 1.91 17.63
N ILE A 97 10.57 2.20 17.85
CA ILE A 97 9.70 2.94 16.91
C ILE A 97 9.47 4.34 17.45
N VAL A 98 9.77 5.38 16.66
CA VAL A 98 9.67 6.79 17.05
C VAL A 98 8.80 7.57 16.05
N ASP A 99 7.51 7.67 16.34
CA ASP A 99 6.54 8.44 15.55
C ASP A 99 6.51 9.92 15.98
N VAL A 100 7.28 10.74 15.26
CA VAL A 100 7.43 12.17 15.57
C VAL A 100 7.46 13.03 14.31
N ALA A 101 7.14 14.31 14.47
CA ALA A 101 7.14 15.28 13.36
C ALA A 101 8.57 15.72 12.96
N SER A 102 9.45 15.96 13.93
CA SER A 102 10.84 16.35 13.70
C SER A 102 11.79 15.78 14.77
N ASP A 103 13.10 15.97 14.58
CA ASP A 103 14.12 15.77 15.62
C ASP A 103 14.02 14.41 16.32
N ALA A 104 13.97 13.33 15.54
CA ALA A 104 13.77 11.98 16.07
C ALA A 104 14.86 11.58 17.07
N PHE A 105 16.11 11.97 16.79
CA PHE A 105 17.25 11.71 17.65
C PHE A 105 18.31 12.78 17.37
N VAL A 106 18.53 13.69 18.32
CA VAL A 106 19.43 14.86 18.16
C VAL A 106 20.19 15.15 19.46
N THR A 107 21.25 15.96 19.39
CA THR A 107 21.81 16.58 20.60
C THR A 107 21.07 17.87 20.97
N SER A 108 21.28 18.40 22.17
CA SER A 108 20.74 19.69 22.61
C SER A 108 21.26 20.87 21.78
N GLN A 109 22.42 20.72 21.13
CA GLN A 109 22.98 21.69 20.18
C GLN A 109 22.39 21.55 18.77
N GLY A 110 21.55 20.54 18.54
CA GLY A 110 20.91 20.28 17.25
C GLY A 110 21.73 19.45 16.27
N GLU A 111 22.78 18.76 16.73
CA GLU A 111 23.46 17.75 15.92
C GLU A 111 22.47 16.63 15.58
N ASP A 112 22.38 16.26 14.30
CA ASP A 112 21.51 15.19 13.82
C ASP A 112 22.19 13.82 14.01
N LEU A 113 21.58 12.97 14.81
CA LEU A 113 22.07 11.62 15.12
C LEU A 113 21.30 10.53 14.36
N SER A 114 20.66 10.88 13.24
CA SER A 114 19.86 9.94 12.42
C SER A 114 20.65 8.72 11.93
N ASN A 115 21.95 8.86 11.62
CA ASN A 115 22.77 7.72 11.21
C ASN A 115 22.85 6.65 12.31
N TYR A 116 23.16 7.07 13.54
CA TYR A 116 23.16 6.16 14.70
C TYR A 116 21.76 5.54 14.89
N PHE A 117 20.71 6.36 14.79
CA PHE A 117 19.34 5.93 15.00
C PHE A 117 18.97 4.77 14.05
N GLU A 118 19.28 4.92 12.75
CA GLU A 118 18.97 3.91 11.73
C GLU A 118 19.88 2.67 11.83
N GLU A 119 21.19 2.84 12.05
CA GLU A 119 22.15 1.73 12.20
C GLU A 119 21.81 0.83 13.40
N ASN A 120 21.17 1.38 14.43
CA ASN A 120 20.75 0.65 15.63
C ASN A 120 19.32 0.09 15.54
N GLY A 121 18.76 0.00 14.33
CA GLY A 121 17.48 -0.65 14.06
C GLY A 121 16.26 0.16 14.51
N ASN A 122 16.43 1.44 14.85
CA ASN A 122 15.28 2.28 15.18
C ASN A 122 14.60 2.76 13.89
N THR A 123 13.28 2.94 13.95
CA THR A 123 12.47 3.36 12.81
C THR A 123 11.56 4.52 13.18
N LYS A 124 11.29 5.43 12.23
CA LYS A 124 10.22 6.41 12.38
C LYS A 124 8.92 5.76 11.92
N SER A 125 7.81 5.95 12.64
CA SER A 125 6.56 5.21 12.30
C SER A 125 5.98 5.58 10.92
N SER A 126 6.28 6.80 10.44
CA SER A 126 5.97 7.24 9.08
C SER A 126 6.71 6.43 8.00
N ASN A 127 7.76 5.72 8.37
CA ASN A 127 8.53 4.86 7.50
C ASN A 127 8.21 3.40 7.86
N HIS A 128 7.13 2.86 7.31
CA HIS A 128 6.79 1.42 7.36
C HIS A 128 7.85 0.51 6.67
N GLY A 129 9.08 1.02 6.46
CA GLY A 129 10.08 0.49 5.55
C GLY A 129 9.68 0.61 4.08
N ILE A 130 8.53 1.23 3.78
CA ILE A 130 8.01 1.40 2.44
C ILE A 130 8.52 2.75 1.90
N THR A 131 9.54 2.70 1.06
CA THR A 131 10.06 3.88 0.37
C THR A 131 9.85 3.74 -1.13
N TRP A 132 9.69 4.87 -1.81
CA TRP A 132 9.52 4.91 -3.26
C TRP A 132 10.47 5.92 -3.88
N THR A 133 11.06 5.53 -5.00
CA THR A 133 11.73 6.38 -5.96
C THR A 133 11.05 6.17 -7.31
N PRO A 134 11.22 7.08 -8.30
CA PRO A 134 10.66 6.89 -9.64
C PRO A 134 10.96 5.53 -10.28
N ASN A 135 12.04 4.87 -9.87
CA ASN A 135 12.51 3.62 -10.46
C ASN A 135 12.41 2.40 -9.53
N GLU A 136 12.07 2.58 -8.24
CA GLU A 136 12.15 1.50 -7.26
C GLU A 136 11.19 1.74 -6.08
N VAL A 137 10.45 0.69 -5.71
CA VAL A 137 9.72 0.61 -4.43
C VAL A 137 10.49 -0.34 -3.52
N ASN A 138 10.99 0.15 -2.38
CA ASN A 138 11.50 -0.71 -1.31
C ASN A 138 10.34 -1.00 -0.35
N MET A 139 10.10 -2.28 -0.05
CA MET A 139 9.01 -2.71 0.85
C MET A 139 9.50 -3.13 2.24
N GLY A 140 10.70 -2.69 2.64
CA GLY A 140 11.21 -2.89 3.99
C GLY A 140 11.37 -4.35 4.39
N GLY A 141 11.62 -5.25 3.43
CA GLY A 141 11.74 -6.69 3.68
C GLY A 141 10.39 -7.44 3.83
N HIS A 142 9.25 -6.75 3.68
CA HIS A 142 7.92 -7.32 3.84
C HIS A 142 7.22 -7.60 2.50
N ALA A 143 7.86 -8.39 1.62
CA ALA A 143 7.31 -8.77 0.31
C ALA A 143 5.91 -9.43 0.40
N ASN A 144 5.57 -10.03 1.54
CA ASN A 144 4.28 -10.67 1.80
C ASN A 144 3.12 -9.66 1.91
N TRP A 145 3.41 -8.37 2.10
CA TRP A 145 2.42 -7.28 2.13
C TRP A 145 2.13 -6.71 0.74
N ALA A 146 2.93 -7.10 -0.26
CA ALA A 146 2.71 -6.73 -1.66
C ALA A 146 1.32 -7.17 -2.15
N THR A 147 0.71 -8.22 -1.58
CA THR A 147 -0.63 -8.62 -2.02
C THR A 147 -1.72 -7.63 -1.62
N TRP A 148 -1.56 -6.87 -0.51
CA TRP A 148 -2.56 -5.89 -0.09
C TRP A 148 -2.26 -4.48 -0.65
N THR A 149 -0.97 -4.10 -0.72
CA THR A 149 -0.56 -2.82 -1.33
C THR A 149 -0.71 -2.83 -2.84
N LEU A 150 -0.34 -3.90 -3.56
CA LEU A 150 -0.54 -4.01 -5.02
C LEU A 150 -2.03 -4.13 -5.39
N ALA A 151 -2.87 -4.66 -4.49
CA ALA A 151 -4.32 -4.66 -4.63
C ALA A 151 -4.96 -3.28 -4.40
N MET A 152 -4.28 -2.35 -3.72
CA MET A 152 -4.71 -0.95 -3.57
C MET A 152 -4.01 -0.01 -4.57
N THR A 153 -2.91 -0.43 -5.20
CA THR A 153 -2.25 0.27 -6.32
C THR A 153 -2.90 -0.02 -7.68
N SER A 154 -4.15 -0.48 -7.72
CA SER A 154 -4.99 -0.29 -8.92
C SER A 154 -5.43 1.18 -9.10
N GLY A 155 -4.90 2.11 -8.31
CA GLY A 155 -5.36 3.50 -8.19
C GLY A 155 -4.35 4.62 -8.46
N TRP A 156 -3.12 4.33 -8.91
CA TRP A 156 -2.21 5.39 -9.38
C TRP A 156 -1.69 5.07 -10.77
N VAL A 157 -2.41 5.67 -11.72
CA VAL A 157 -2.13 5.75 -13.15
C VAL A 157 -1.11 6.88 -13.34
N GLU A 158 -0.06 6.66 -14.12
CA GLU A 158 0.76 7.77 -14.63
C GLU A 158 -0.12 8.70 -15.47
N PRO A 159 -0.14 10.03 -15.25
CA PRO A 159 -0.83 10.93 -16.15
C PRO A 159 -0.09 10.96 -17.49
N GLY A 160 -0.52 10.12 -18.43
CA GLY A 160 0.07 10.05 -19.77
C GLY A 160 -0.41 8.90 -20.65
N PHE A 161 -0.90 7.80 -20.08
CA PHE A 161 -1.42 6.70 -20.88
C PHE A 161 -2.87 6.41 -20.53
N SER A 162 -3.76 6.73 -21.48
CA SER A 162 -5.11 6.19 -21.48
C SER A 162 -5.01 4.68 -21.73
N VAL A 163 -5.33 3.86 -20.73
CA VAL A 163 -5.83 2.52 -21.02
C VAL A 163 -7.28 2.69 -21.46
N ASN A 164 -7.46 3.02 -22.73
CA ASN A 164 -8.76 3.03 -23.36
C ASN A 164 -9.02 1.63 -23.91
N ILE A 165 -10.28 1.19 -23.89
CA ILE A 165 -10.69 0.11 -24.76
C ILE A 165 -10.80 0.78 -26.13
N ASP A 166 -9.81 0.58 -27.02
CA ASP A 166 -9.80 1.18 -28.38
C ASP A 166 -11.14 1.02 -29.11
N LYS A 167 -11.88 -0.04 -28.75
CA LYS A 167 -13.26 -0.25 -29.14
C LYS A 167 -13.95 -1.21 -28.17
N ILE A 168 -14.99 -0.77 -27.46
CA ILE A 168 -16.02 -1.73 -27.03
C ILE A 168 -16.67 -2.20 -28.33
N ILE A 169 -16.33 -3.40 -28.79
CA ILE A 169 -17.07 -4.05 -29.86
C ILE A 169 -18.41 -4.43 -29.23
N SER A 170 -19.34 -3.46 -29.21
CA SER A 170 -20.75 -3.79 -29.23
C SER A 170 -20.94 -4.59 -30.50
N GLU A 171 -21.20 -5.89 -30.38
CA GLU A 171 -21.68 -6.64 -31.53
C GLU A 171 -22.92 -5.91 -32.07
N ASP A 172 -22.99 -5.66 -33.38
CA ASP A 172 -24.11 -4.94 -34.03
C ASP A 172 -25.42 -5.74 -34.01
N PHE A 173 -25.46 -6.82 -33.24
CA PHE A 173 -26.55 -7.74 -33.13
C PHE A 173 -26.66 -8.36 -31.75
N THR A 174 -27.86 -8.84 -31.44
CA THR A 174 -28.19 -9.54 -30.21
C THR A 174 -28.65 -10.96 -30.55
N ILE A 175 -28.12 -11.94 -29.84
CA ILE A 175 -28.53 -13.34 -29.94
C ILE A 175 -29.41 -13.72 -28.75
N TYR A 176 -30.58 -14.29 -29.00
CA TYR A 176 -31.49 -14.76 -27.95
C TYR A 176 -32.39 -15.94 -28.38
N PRO A 177 -32.81 -16.78 -27.42
CA PRO A 177 -32.28 -16.86 -26.05
C PRO A 177 -30.88 -17.50 -26.05
N ASN A 178 -30.03 -17.11 -25.11
CA ASN A 178 -28.78 -17.81 -24.81
C ASN A 178 -28.87 -18.34 -23.37
N PRO A 179 -28.95 -19.67 -23.12
CA PRO A 179 -28.89 -20.77 -24.09
C PRO A 179 -30.12 -20.89 -25.02
N VAL A 180 -29.92 -21.42 -26.23
CA VAL A 180 -30.97 -21.64 -27.23
C VAL A 180 -31.79 -22.89 -26.88
N ILE A 181 -33.11 -22.80 -27.02
CA ILE A 181 -34.05 -23.88 -26.70
C ILE A 181 -34.76 -24.41 -27.95
N ASN A 182 -35.49 -23.58 -28.70
CA ASN A 182 -36.26 -24.04 -29.88
C ASN A 182 -35.76 -23.40 -31.18
N SER A 183 -35.55 -22.09 -31.14
CA SER A 183 -35.08 -21.31 -32.27
C SER A 183 -34.07 -20.29 -31.80
N LEU A 184 -33.02 -20.12 -32.58
CA LEU A 184 -32.01 -19.09 -32.39
C LEU A 184 -32.46 -17.82 -33.14
N ASN A 185 -32.68 -16.73 -32.41
CA ASN A 185 -32.95 -15.43 -33.00
C ASN A 185 -31.69 -14.57 -32.98
N VAL A 186 -31.40 -13.95 -34.12
CA VAL A 186 -30.35 -12.95 -34.27
C VAL A 186 -31.03 -11.66 -34.70
N LYS A 187 -30.89 -10.60 -33.91
CA LYS A 187 -31.47 -9.28 -34.21
C LYS A 187 -30.37 -8.27 -34.42
N PHE A 188 -30.35 -7.61 -35.57
CA PHE A 188 -29.41 -6.55 -35.92
C PHE A 188 -29.97 -5.18 -35.54
N ASN A 189 -29.09 -4.22 -35.24
CA ASN A 189 -29.48 -2.83 -34.97
C ASN A 189 -30.05 -2.13 -36.21
N GLU A 190 -29.55 -2.49 -37.39
CA GLU A 190 -29.97 -1.97 -38.69
C GLU A 190 -30.18 -3.08 -39.72
N THR A 191 -30.71 -2.74 -40.89
CA THR A 191 -30.92 -3.72 -41.97
C THR A 191 -29.56 -4.13 -42.52
N ARG A 192 -29.29 -5.43 -42.55
CA ARG A 192 -28.04 -5.98 -43.07
C ARG A 192 -28.33 -7.02 -44.16
N THR A 193 -27.39 -7.15 -45.08
CA THR A 193 -27.41 -8.14 -46.15
C THR A 193 -26.12 -8.95 -46.10
N GLY A 194 -26.21 -10.28 -46.15
CA GLY A 194 -25.03 -11.12 -45.98
C GLY A 194 -25.37 -12.61 -45.93
N ASN A 195 -24.39 -13.44 -45.60
CA ASN A 195 -24.57 -14.89 -45.45
C ASN A 195 -24.31 -15.30 -44.01
N PHE A 196 -25.04 -16.31 -43.53
CA PHE A 196 -24.71 -16.95 -42.26
C PHE A 196 -24.44 -18.44 -42.44
N GLN A 197 -23.64 -18.99 -41.52
CA GLN A 197 -23.35 -20.39 -41.40
C GLN A 197 -23.30 -20.78 -39.92
N LEU A 198 -24.08 -21.78 -39.53
CA LEU A 198 -24.05 -22.38 -38.20
C LEU A 198 -23.28 -23.70 -38.27
N THR A 199 -22.22 -23.83 -37.48
CA THR A 199 -21.41 -25.05 -37.40
C THR A 199 -21.45 -25.67 -36.00
N ASN A 200 -21.26 -26.97 -35.90
CA ASN A 200 -21.07 -27.65 -34.61
C ASN A 200 -19.60 -27.60 -34.16
N SER A 201 -19.30 -28.12 -32.95
CA SER A 201 -17.93 -28.16 -32.41
C SER A 201 -16.94 -29.02 -33.20
N LEU A 202 -17.40 -29.82 -34.16
CA LEU A 202 -16.57 -30.61 -35.07
C LEU A 202 -16.32 -29.89 -36.41
N GLY A 203 -16.83 -28.66 -36.57
CA GLY A 203 -16.71 -27.87 -37.80
C GLY A 203 -17.71 -28.24 -38.90
N GLN A 204 -18.68 -29.12 -38.64
CA GLN A 204 -19.69 -29.51 -39.62
C GLN A 204 -20.75 -28.42 -39.74
N VAL A 205 -21.15 -28.09 -40.97
CA VAL A 205 -22.19 -27.09 -41.26
C VAL A 205 -23.57 -27.68 -41.04
N ILE A 206 -24.33 -27.08 -40.12
CA ILE A 206 -25.67 -27.52 -39.71
C ILE A 206 -26.74 -26.74 -40.48
N LYS A 207 -26.57 -25.42 -40.58
CA LYS A 207 -27.45 -24.54 -41.35
C LYS A 207 -26.62 -23.46 -42.05
N LYS A 208 -27.12 -23.00 -43.19
CA LYS A 208 -26.62 -21.83 -43.91
C LYS A 208 -27.78 -21.08 -44.53
N GLY A 209 -27.64 -19.78 -44.74
CA GLY A 209 -28.68 -18.99 -45.37
C GLY A 209 -28.23 -17.58 -45.69
N PHE A 210 -29.13 -16.85 -46.32
CA PHE A 210 -28.95 -15.45 -46.67
C PHE A 210 -29.70 -14.56 -45.69
N ILE A 211 -29.11 -13.42 -45.38
CA ILE A 211 -29.63 -12.37 -44.52
C ILE A 211 -30.07 -11.25 -45.44
N ASP A 212 -31.33 -10.83 -45.32
CA ASP A 212 -31.86 -9.64 -45.96
C ASP A 212 -32.89 -9.00 -45.04
N GLY A 213 -32.43 -8.23 -44.06
CA GLY A 213 -33.30 -7.70 -43.02
C GLY A 213 -32.61 -7.39 -41.71
N ARG A 214 -33.43 -7.16 -40.68
CA ARG A 214 -32.98 -6.85 -39.31
C ARG A 214 -33.01 -8.04 -38.37
N MET A 215 -33.51 -9.18 -38.82
CA MET A 215 -33.63 -10.38 -37.99
C MET A 215 -33.43 -11.64 -38.81
N ILE A 216 -32.86 -12.65 -38.18
CA ILE A 216 -32.80 -14.03 -38.66
C ILE A 216 -33.38 -14.93 -37.58
N ASN A 217 -34.20 -15.88 -37.99
CA ASN A 217 -34.65 -16.96 -37.14
C ASN A 217 -34.10 -18.27 -37.70
N ILE A 218 -33.34 -19.01 -36.88
CA ILE A 218 -32.74 -20.29 -37.23
C ILE A 218 -33.44 -21.37 -36.40
N THR A 219 -34.11 -22.30 -37.09
CA THR A 219 -34.83 -23.45 -36.52
C THR A 219 -34.14 -24.78 -36.87
N ASP A 220 -34.70 -25.88 -36.38
CA ASP A 220 -34.29 -27.26 -36.67
C ASP A 220 -32.83 -27.56 -36.27
N ILE A 221 -32.40 -27.01 -35.13
CA ILE A 221 -31.14 -27.37 -34.50
C ILE A 221 -31.41 -28.66 -33.69
N ASN A 222 -31.13 -29.81 -34.30
CA ASN A 222 -31.66 -31.10 -33.83
C ASN A 222 -30.81 -31.81 -32.76
N SER A 223 -29.77 -31.17 -32.23
CA SER A 223 -28.92 -31.78 -31.21
C SER A 223 -28.42 -30.78 -30.17
N LYS A 224 -28.32 -31.24 -28.92
CA LYS A 224 -27.70 -30.50 -27.81
C LYS A 224 -26.21 -30.33 -28.08
N GLY A 225 -25.68 -29.15 -27.77
CA GLY A 225 -24.25 -28.92 -27.90
C GLY A 225 -23.85 -27.47 -28.06
N ILE A 226 -22.56 -27.29 -28.36
CA ILE A 226 -21.95 -26.01 -28.67
C ILE A 226 -21.95 -25.82 -30.18
N TYR A 227 -22.40 -24.64 -30.60
CA TYR A 227 -22.43 -24.22 -31.99
C TYR A 227 -21.68 -22.91 -32.16
N ILE A 228 -21.15 -22.69 -33.36
CA ILE A 228 -20.50 -21.45 -33.78
C ILE A 228 -21.33 -20.88 -34.92
N LEU A 229 -21.84 -19.66 -34.75
CA LEU A 229 -22.52 -18.91 -35.79
C LEU A 229 -21.52 -17.95 -36.42
N ASN A 230 -21.26 -18.14 -37.71
CA ASN A 230 -20.47 -17.23 -38.54
C ASN A 230 -21.42 -16.41 -39.41
N ILE A 231 -21.28 -15.09 -39.40
CA ILE A 231 -22.04 -14.17 -40.24
C ILE A 231 -21.05 -13.36 -41.06
N ASN A 232 -21.14 -13.46 -42.37
CA ASN A 232 -20.30 -12.75 -43.32
C ASN A 232 -21.13 -11.67 -44.01
N PHE A 233 -20.85 -10.41 -43.67
CA PHE A 233 -21.32 -9.24 -44.41
C PHE A 233 -20.30 -8.86 -45.49
N GLU A 234 -20.63 -7.90 -46.34
CA GLU A 234 -19.74 -7.46 -47.44
C GLU A 234 -18.37 -6.98 -46.94
N ASN A 235 -18.33 -6.33 -45.76
CA ASN A 235 -17.14 -5.69 -45.21
C ASN A 235 -16.73 -6.19 -43.81
N ASP A 236 -17.48 -7.13 -43.21
CA ASP A 236 -17.23 -7.57 -41.84
C ASP A 236 -17.65 -9.04 -41.63
N ILE A 237 -16.97 -9.70 -40.68
CA ILE A 237 -17.23 -11.08 -40.28
C ILE A 237 -17.51 -11.09 -38.78
N SER A 238 -18.69 -11.54 -38.39
CA SER A 238 -19.07 -11.72 -36.99
C SER A 238 -19.14 -13.20 -36.62
N VAL A 239 -18.63 -13.55 -35.44
CA VAL A 239 -18.61 -14.93 -34.95
C VAL A 239 -19.13 -14.98 -33.53
N SER A 240 -20.15 -15.81 -33.26
CA SER A 240 -20.70 -15.97 -31.92
C SER A 240 -20.82 -17.42 -31.52
N LYS A 241 -20.44 -17.72 -30.28
CA LYS A 241 -20.62 -19.03 -29.65
C LYS A 241 -22.03 -19.15 -29.07
N ILE A 242 -22.69 -20.27 -29.38
CA ILE A 242 -24.05 -20.56 -28.94
C ILE A 242 -24.07 -21.91 -28.22
N ILE A 243 -24.90 -22.02 -27.17
CA ILE A 243 -25.19 -23.27 -26.49
C ILE A 243 -26.65 -23.63 -26.76
N TYR A 244 -26.89 -24.78 -27.38
CA TYR A 244 -28.24 -25.34 -27.57
C TYR A 244 -28.51 -26.43 -26.53
N LYS A 245 -29.63 -26.34 -25.81
CA LYS A 245 -29.92 -27.20 -24.65
C LYS A 245 -31.07 -28.20 -24.84
N ASN A 246 -31.81 -28.16 -25.94
CA ASN A 246 -33.02 -28.96 -26.13
C ASN A 246 -32.78 -30.29 -26.85
#